data_AF-A0A947VXW4-F1
#
_entry.id   AF-A0A947VXW4-F1
#
_cell.length_a   1.000
_cell.length_b   1.000
_cell.length_c   1.000
_cell.angle_alpha   90.00
_cell.angle_beta   90.00
_cell.angle_gamma   90.00
#
_symmetry.space_group_name_H-M   'P 1'
#
loop_
_entity.id
_entity.type
_entity.pdbx_description
1 polymer ?
#
loop_
_entity_poly.entity_id
_entity_poly.type
_entity_poly.pdbx_seq_one_letter_code
_entity_poly.pdbx_strand_id
1 'polypeptide(L)'
;MNQSNQFSQVIELLKGAQRILIAPSTPMDGDSIGSAISLMLILKKMGKDVVIVAKEECPDALKFLPYIDQIESELVTSKDFIISLSTLKTEVDHMKYEVEPDKINIIVSPKNGNFTQSDVTFPSEADMRAFDLIITVDTGDLVQLGTLYEDNKRMFESVPLLNIDHHSSNSKFGTTNVVDALVAATTQILLGLFLELESLSGERIIDEDIATLLLTGIITDTGSFQHSNTSPDAFEAAAELLDRGARQQEIIKHVFKTKSLATLKLWGRVLSKIQYDDVSRFVYSTITQQDLQDTGAESNDSGGIIDELMSNAPKAEVVLLLKEKEPGFVSGSLRAPNDIADVSEIAARMGGGGHKKAAGFRIREKSMDEALEIAKKTISEYMAEKLSPEGTKKPQITHKLFPNLIVKPNASIPAPSEGGEDMLLEHFKKQQTTPEKDPIEEKAVHFFQDKDGQAPVAPGATEAPQTPPQEPTVGDVLNQLEKNRT
;
A
#
# COMPACT_ATOMS: atom_id res chain seq x y z
N MET A 1 -12.09 7.61 -18.60
CA MET A 1 -11.49 8.90 -19.00
C MET A 1 -9.99 8.66 -19.18
N ASN A 2 -9.30 9.44 -20.00
CA ASN A 2 -7.84 9.28 -20.18
C ASN A 2 -7.12 9.82 -18.93
N GLN A 3 -6.08 9.14 -18.41
CA GLN A 3 -5.40 9.52 -17.15
C GLN A 3 -4.93 10.99 -17.14
N SER A 4 -4.38 11.48 -18.25
CA SER A 4 -3.96 12.89 -18.43
C SER A 4 -5.07 13.92 -18.11
N ASN A 5 -6.34 13.61 -18.41
CA ASN A 5 -7.46 14.51 -18.07
C ASN A 5 -7.79 14.50 -16.57
N GLN A 6 -7.49 13.39 -15.88
CA GLN A 6 -7.68 13.24 -14.44
C GLN A 6 -6.57 13.95 -13.67
N PHE A 7 -5.30 13.82 -14.10
CA PHE A 7 -4.20 14.60 -13.55
C PHE A 7 -4.37 16.10 -13.81
N SER A 8 -4.87 16.52 -14.97
CA SER A 8 -5.20 17.93 -15.22
C SER A 8 -6.18 18.50 -14.18
N GLN A 9 -7.24 17.76 -13.83
CA GLN A 9 -8.18 18.17 -12.78
C GLN A 9 -7.53 18.25 -11.39
N VAL A 10 -6.67 17.29 -11.05
CA VAL A 10 -5.91 17.27 -9.79
C VAL A 10 -4.98 18.49 -9.70
N ILE A 11 -4.24 18.79 -10.76
CA ILE A 11 -3.28 19.89 -10.80
C ILE A 11 -3.99 21.24 -10.60
N GLU A 12 -5.17 21.46 -11.19
CA GLU A 12 -5.96 22.66 -10.94
C GLU A 12 -6.50 22.74 -9.49
N LEU A 13 -6.92 21.61 -8.90
CA LEU A 13 -7.32 21.54 -7.49
C LEU A 13 -6.14 21.89 -6.55
N LEU A 14 -4.95 21.34 -6.82
CA LEU A 14 -3.72 21.61 -6.05
C LEU A 14 -3.23 23.06 -6.22
N LYS A 15 -3.43 23.69 -7.39
CA LYS A 15 -3.15 25.11 -7.58
C LYS A 15 -4.04 25.99 -6.70
N GLY A 16 -5.33 25.66 -6.59
CA GLY A 16 -6.33 26.44 -5.87
C GLY A 16 -6.28 26.35 -4.34
N ALA A 17 -5.84 25.22 -3.77
CA ALA A 17 -5.66 25.06 -2.33
C ALA A 17 -4.34 25.70 -1.84
N GLN A 18 -4.28 26.25 -0.61
CA GLN A 18 -3.04 26.79 -0.03
C GLN A 18 -2.59 26.04 1.23
N ARG A 19 -3.52 25.74 2.15
CA ARG A 19 -3.28 24.94 3.37
C ARG A 19 -3.90 23.56 3.22
N ILE A 20 -3.07 22.51 3.23
CA ILE A 20 -3.44 21.15 2.84
C ILE A 20 -3.16 20.16 3.98
N LEU A 21 -4.15 19.34 4.30
CA LEU A 21 -3.98 18.18 5.18
C LEU A 21 -3.74 16.93 4.32
N ILE A 22 -2.69 16.18 4.60
CA ILE A 22 -2.49 14.83 4.07
C ILE A 22 -2.81 13.82 5.17
N ALA A 23 -3.70 12.88 4.86
CA ALA A 23 -4.17 11.83 5.75
C ALA A 23 -3.87 10.44 5.12
N PRO A 24 -2.75 9.80 5.49
CA PRO A 24 -2.46 8.41 5.12
C PRO A 24 -3.40 7.41 5.80
N SER A 25 -3.44 6.19 5.25
CA SER A 25 -4.13 5.04 5.83
C SER A 25 -3.56 4.62 7.20
N THR A 26 -4.38 3.93 7.99
CA THR A 26 -4.06 3.43 9.33
C THR A 26 -4.44 1.93 9.42
N PRO A 27 -3.52 1.03 9.77
CA PRO A 27 -2.10 1.27 10.06
C PRO A 27 -1.31 1.74 8.84
N MET A 28 -0.26 2.53 9.07
CA MET A 28 0.64 2.99 8.01
C MET A 28 1.63 1.92 7.58
N ASP A 29 1.89 1.84 6.28
CA ASP A 29 2.96 1.05 5.67
C ASP A 29 3.87 1.89 4.74
N GLY A 30 4.69 1.22 3.93
CA GLY A 30 5.64 1.89 3.05
C GLY A 30 5.01 2.64 1.87
N ASP A 31 3.84 2.23 1.38
CA ASP A 31 3.16 2.91 0.28
C ASP A 31 2.36 4.10 0.80
N SER A 32 1.68 3.92 1.93
CA SER A 32 1.00 4.97 2.67
C SER A 32 1.95 6.11 3.09
N ILE A 33 3.07 5.77 3.74
CA ILE A 33 4.11 6.74 4.16
C ILE A 33 4.84 7.35 2.95
N GLY A 34 5.24 6.51 1.99
CA GLY A 34 5.91 6.95 0.78
C GLY A 34 5.06 7.94 -0.01
N SER A 35 3.76 7.68 -0.12
CA SER A 35 2.78 8.56 -0.76
C SER A 35 2.62 9.88 -0.01
N ALA A 36 2.43 9.84 1.31
CA ALA A 36 2.17 11.04 2.10
C ALA A 36 3.36 12.01 2.10
N ILE A 37 4.57 11.51 2.35
CA ILE A 37 5.77 12.36 2.45
C ILE A 37 6.20 12.87 1.08
N SER A 38 6.18 12.03 0.03
CA SER A 38 6.56 12.47 -1.32
C SER A 38 5.62 13.57 -1.83
N LEU A 39 4.31 13.42 -1.61
CA LEU A 39 3.32 14.44 -1.96
C LEU A 39 3.51 15.73 -1.14
N MET A 40 3.79 15.64 0.17
CA MET A 40 4.13 16.81 0.98
C MET A 40 5.34 17.56 0.43
N LEU A 41 6.41 16.87 0.03
CA LEU A 41 7.62 17.50 -0.52
C LEU A 41 7.33 18.23 -1.83
N ILE A 42 6.55 17.63 -2.74
CA ILE A 42 6.13 18.29 -3.98
C ILE A 42 5.24 19.51 -3.71
N LEU A 43 4.26 19.40 -2.82
CA LEU A 43 3.38 20.52 -2.45
C LEU A 43 4.15 21.65 -1.74
N LYS A 44 5.14 21.34 -0.90
CA LYS A 44 6.05 22.34 -0.32
C LYS A 44 6.88 23.04 -1.41
N LYS A 45 7.35 22.33 -2.44
CA LYS A 45 8.01 22.94 -3.64
C LYS A 45 7.04 23.83 -4.43
N MET A 46 5.75 23.52 -4.44
CA MET A 46 4.68 24.38 -5.00
C MET A 46 4.26 25.56 -4.10
N GLY A 47 4.98 25.81 -2.99
CA GLY A 47 4.72 26.92 -2.07
C GLY A 47 3.49 26.74 -1.17
N LYS A 48 3.04 25.49 -0.95
CA LYS A 48 1.88 25.17 -0.13
C LYS A 48 2.26 24.98 1.35
N ASP A 49 1.32 25.29 2.23
CA ASP A 49 1.36 24.93 3.64
C ASP A 49 0.77 23.53 3.81
N VAL A 50 1.55 22.57 4.32
CA VAL A 50 1.19 21.14 4.27
C VAL A 50 1.51 20.46 5.59
N VAL A 51 0.49 19.80 6.15
CA VAL A 51 0.57 19.00 7.38
C VAL A 51 0.23 17.55 7.03
N ILE A 52 1.02 16.59 7.51
CA ILE A 52 0.66 15.16 7.48
C ILE A 52 0.24 14.77 8.89
N VAL A 53 -0.91 14.11 9.05
CA VAL A 53 -1.34 13.58 10.37
C VAL A 53 -1.66 12.10 10.27
N ALA A 54 -1.09 11.30 11.17
CA ALA A 54 -1.41 9.90 11.37
C ALA A 54 -1.31 9.55 12.85
N LYS A 55 -2.38 8.98 13.43
CA LYS A 55 -2.45 8.74 14.88
C LYS A 55 -1.73 7.48 15.38
N GLU A 56 -1.38 6.55 14.50
CA GLU A 56 -0.60 5.37 14.85
C GLU A 56 0.90 5.60 14.63
N GLU A 57 1.73 4.90 15.40
CA GLU A 57 3.18 5.05 15.31
C GLU A 57 3.74 4.40 14.03
N CYS A 58 4.67 5.08 13.35
CA CYS A 58 5.37 4.54 12.19
C CYS A 58 6.10 3.22 12.53
N PRO A 59 5.99 2.16 11.71
CA PRO A 59 6.74 0.91 11.90
C PRO A 59 8.27 1.14 11.95
N ASP A 60 8.97 0.50 12.89
CA ASP A 60 10.43 0.65 13.05
C ASP A 60 11.23 0.37 11.77
N ALA A 61 10.75 -0.55 10.94
CA ALA A 61 11.34 -0.89 9.64
C ALA A 61 11.29 0.26 8.61
N LEU A 62 10.47 1.30 8.84
CA LEU A 62 10.26 2.46 7.98
C LEU A 62 10.79 3.77 8.59
N LYS A 63 11.22 3.77 9.87
CA LYS A 63 11.83 4.94 10.54
C LYS A 63 13.16 5.41 9.94
N PHE A 64 13.69 4.72 8.93
CA PHE A 64 14.86 5.17 8.14
C PHE A 64 14.49 6.15 7.02
N LEU A 65 13.21 6.25 6.65
CA LEU A 65 12.77 7.09 5.53
C LEU A 65 13.02 8.59 5.83
N PRO A 66 13.42 9.37 4.81
CA PRO A 66 13.66 10.79 4.99
C PRO A 66 12.34 11.51 5.34
N TYR A 67 12.43 12.51 6.21
CA TYR A 67 11.29 13.33 6.66
C TYR A 67 10.17 12.58 7.42
N ILE A 68 10.44 11.38 7.96
CA ILE A 68 9.44 10.61 8.73
C ILE A 68 8.97 11.33 10.01
N ASP A 69 9.78 12.26 10.52
CA ASP A 69 9.50 13.17 11.63
C ASP A 69 8.48 14.27 11.30
N GLN A 70 8.10 14.43 10.03
CA GLN A 70 7.08 15.39 9.58
C GLN A 70 5.64 14.85 9.70
N ILE A 71 5.46 13.59 10.10
CA ILE A 71 4.13 13.01 10.38
C ILE A 71 3.75 13.34 11.83
N GLU A 72 2.74 14.20 12.00
CA GLU A 72 2.23 14.56 13.33
C GLU A 72 1.25 13.49 13.85
N SER A 73 1.33 13.17 15.14
CA SER A 73 0.42 12.22 15.79
C SER A 73 -0.97 12.80 16.08
N GLU A 74 -1.09 14.13 16.06
CA GLU A 74 -2.31 14.86 16.35
C GLU A 74 -2.40 16.07 15.41
N LEU A 75 -3.61 16.59 15.16
CA LEU A 75 -3.79 17.86 14.45
C LEU A 75 -3.31 19.01 15.36
N VAL A 76 -2.04 19.38 15.28
CA VAL A 76 -1.50 20.49 16.09
C VAL A 76 -2.07 21.81 15.56
N THR A 77 -2.93 22.41 16.35
CA THR A 77 -3.48 23.73 16.07
C THR A 77 -2.36 24.76 16.25
N SER A 78 -2.15 25.64 15.27
CA SER A 78 -1.08 26.66 15.35
C SER A 78 -1.10 27.36 16.72
N LYS A 79 0.08 27.46 17.33
CA LYS A 79 0.29 28.19 18.60
C LYS A 79 0.43 29.70 18.37
N ASP A 80 0.37 30.15 17.12
CA ASP A 80 0.59 31.54 16.75
C ASP A 80 -0.67 32.36 17.04
N PHE A 81 -0.51 33.46 17.78
CA PHE A 81 -1.61 34.38 18.05
C PHE A 81 -1.77 35.36 16.88
N ILE A 82 -2.62 35.00 15.92
CA ILE A 82 -2.80 35.76 14.68
C ILE A 82 -3.71 36.98 14.90
N ILE A 83 -3.25 38.14 14.44
CA ILE A 83 -4.03 39.38 14.36
C ILE A 83 -4.09 39.78 12.87
N SER A 84 -5.30 39.82 12.32
CA SER A 84 -5.53 40.21 10.92
C SER A 84 -5.92 41.69 10.82
N LEU A 85 -5.49 42.36 9.75
CA LEU A 85 -5.75 43.77 9.50
C LEU A 85 -6.27 43.97 8.07
N SER A 86 -7.45 44.57 7.94
CA SER A 86 -8.11 44.79 6.65
C SER A 86 -7.42 45.89 5.83
N THR A 87 -6.83 45.51 4.69
CA THR A 87 -6.14 46.42 3.77
C THR A 87 -7.03 46.97 2.64
N LEU A 88 -8.33 46.62 2.62
CA LEU A 88 -9.28 46.98 1.56
C LEU A 88 -9.45 48.49 1.32
N LYS A 89 -9.10 49.33 2.31
CA LYS A 89 -9.23 50.80 2.25
C LYS A 89 -7.93 51.55 2.53
N THR A 90 -6.90 50.87 3.03
CA THR A 90 -5.73 51.48 3.67
C THR A 90 -4.54 50.57 3.43
N GLU A 91 -3.56 51.07 2.68
CA GLU A 91 -2.33 50.34 2.35
C GLU A 91 -1.32 50.45 3.51
N VAL A 92 -0.66 49.35 3.86
CA VAL A 92 0.44 49.34 4.84
C VAL A 92 1.71 49.89 4.18
N ASP A 93 2.39 50.82 4.86
CA ASP A 93 3.71 51.31 4.46
C ASP A 93 4.82 50.46 5.10
N HIS A 94 4.78 50.35 6.43
CA HIS A 94 5.72 49.53 7.20
C HIS A 94 5.10 49.01 8.49
N MET A 95 5.76 48.02 9.08
CA MET A 95 5.35 47.36 10.32
C MET A 95 6.57 47.21 11.24
N LYS A 96 6.37 47.43 12.53
CA LYS A 96 7.36 47.14 13.58
C LYS A 96 6.65 46.58 14.82
N TYR A 97 7.42 46.01 15.74
CA TYR A 97 6.92 45.60 17.04
C TYR A 97 7.83 46.12 18.15
N GLU A 98 7.24 46.39 19.32
CA GLU A 98 7.93 46.84 20.52
C GLU A 98 7.46 45.98 21.70
N VAL A 99 8.39 45.26 22.33
CA VAL A 99 8.12 44.38 23.48
C VAL A 99 8.34 45.16 24.77
N GLU A 100 7.28 45.30 25.56
CA GLU A 100 7.29 45.84 26.92
C GLU A 100 7.14 44.68 27.93
N PRO A 101 7.39 44.90 29.24
CA PRO A 101 7.38 43.81 30.24
C PRO A 101 6.06 43.05 30.38
N ASP A 102 4.93 43.66 30.02
CA ASP A 102 3.57 43.15 30.19
C ASP A 102 2.77 43.05 28.87
N LYS A 103 3.32 43.52 27.74
CA LYS A 103 2.64 43.54 26.43
C LYS A 103 3.60 43.60 25.25
N ILE A 104 3.13 43.15 24.09
CA ILE A 104 3.76 43.43 22.79
C ILE A 104 2.88 44.44 22.04
N ASN A 105 3.48 45.56 21.62
CA ASN A 105 2.82 46.50 20.71
C ASN A 105 3.18 46.13 19.28
N ILE A 106 2.18 45.79 18.47
CA ILE A 106 2.33 45.65 17.02
C ILE A 106 1.92 46.99 16.40
N ILE A 107 2.86 47.65 15.73
CA ILE A 107 2.69 49.00 15.19
C ILE A 107 2.71 48.90 13.67
N VAL A 108 1.54 49.10 13.05
CA VAL A 108 1.36 49.11 11.60
C VAL A 108 1.16 50.56 11.15
N SER A 109 2.07 51.06 10.33
CA SER A 109 2.01 52.42 9.81
C SER A 109 1.34 52.42 8.42
N PRO A 110 0.25 53.17 8.22
CA PRO A 110 -0.41 53.27 6.93
C PRO A 110 0.36 54.21 5.99
N LYS A 111 0.34 53.89 4.70
CA LYS A 111 0.89 54.73 3.63
C LYS A 111 -0.02 55.90 3.30
N ASN A 112 -1.34 55.67 3.40
CA ASN A 112 -2.42 56.63 3.20
C ASN A 112 -3.59 56.26 4.11
N GLY A 113 -4.30 57.24 4.66
CA GLY A 113 -5.45 57.00 5.55
C GLY A 113 -5.04 56.55 6.95
N ASN A 114 -5.94 55.87 7.66
CA ASN A 114 -5.72 55.36 9.02
C ASN A 114 -6.38 53.98 9.17
N PHE A 115 -5.76 53.10 9.94
CA PHE A 115 -6.41 51.89 10.44
C PHE A 115 -7.22 52.18 11.70
N THR A 116 -8.31 51.43 11.90
CA THR A 116 -9.23 51.56 13.05
C THR A 116 -9.46 50.20 13.70
N GLN A 117 -10.07 50.17 14.89
CA GLN A 117 -10.38 48.92 15.58
C GLN A 117 -11.28 47.99 14.75
N SER A 118 -12.18 48.53 13.92
CA SER A 118 -13.03 47.73 13.02
C SER A 118 -12.30 47.11 11.83
N ASP A 119 -11.06 47.52 11.56
CA ASP A 119 -10.21 46.90 10.54
C ASP A 119 -9.39 45.74 11.12
N VAL A 120 -9.35 45.57 12.45
CA VAL A 120 -8.67 44.48 13.15
C VAL A 120 -9.64 43.33 13.37
N THR A 121 -9.26 42.13 12.93
CA THR A 121 -9.97 40.89 13.24
C THR A 121 -9.03 39.88 13.89
N PHE A 122 -9.57 39.10 14.82
CA PHE A 122 -8.93 37.87 15.30
C PHE A 122 -9.58 36.72 14.52
N PRO A 123 -8.82 35.96 13.72
CA PRO A 123 -9.33 34.75 13.09
C PRO A 123 -9.91 33.83 14.17
N SER A 124 -11.07 33.23 13.90
CA SER A 124 -11.60 32.21 14.80
C SER A 124 -10.72 30.97 14.78
N GLU A 125 -10.83 30.08 15.79
CA GLU A 125 -10.15 28.79 15.72
C GLU A 125 -10.54 27.98 14.47
N ALA A 126 -11.72 28.22 13.89
CA ALA A 126 -12.12 27.60 12.62
C ALA A 126 -11.33 28.18 11.44
N ASP A 127 -11.12 29.49 11.40
CA ASP A 127 -10.32 30.16 10.36
C ASP A 127 -8.82 29.78 10.46
N MET A 128 -8.32 29.51 11.68
CA MET A 128 -6.94 29.05 11.92
C MET A 128 -6.73 27.55 11.70
N ARG A 129 -7.82 26.75 11.65
CA ARG A 129 -7.81 25.30 11.39
C ARG A 129 -8.29 24.94 9.99
N ALA A 130 -8.77 25.90 9.20
CA ALA A 130 -9.29 25.65 7.87
C ALA A 130 -8.17 25.15 6.94
N PHE A 131 -8.21 23.87 6.62
CA PHE A 131 -7.58 23.35 5.42
C PHE A 131 -8.46 23.69 4.22
N ASP A 132 -7.86 24.10 3.11
CA ASP A 132 -8.57 24.32 1.84
C ASP A 132 -8.85 22.99 1.11
N LEU A 133 -8.06 21.97 1.43
CA LEU A 133 -8.09 20.65 0.83
C LEU A 133 -7.60 19.60 1.84
N ILE A 134 -8.30 18.48 1.91
CA ILE A 134 -7.81 17.23 2.50
C ILE A 134 -7.40 16.31 1.35
N ILE A 135 -6.23 15.68 1.45
CA ILE A 135 -5.80 14.63 0.55
C ILE A 135 -5.68 13.34 1.34
N THR A 136 -6.45 12.31 0.98
CA THR A 136 -6.25 10.96 1.50
C THR A 136 -5.40 10.17 0.52
N VAL A 137 -4.36 9.52 1.03
CA VAL A 137 -3.47 8.67 0.22
C VAL A 137 -3.57 7.22 0.70
N ASP A 138 -3.52 6.30 -0.25
CA ASP A 138 -3.52 4.85 0.01
C ASP A 138 -4.69 4.38 0.90
N THR A 139 -5.83 5.04 0.74
CA THR A 139 -7.00 4.89 1.61
C THR A 139 -8.21 4.52 0.78
N GLY A 140 -8.67 3.28 0.94
CA GLY A 140 -9.84 2.72 0.26
C GLY A 140 -11.18 3.14 0.87
N ASP A 141 -11.22 3.50 2.15
CA ASP A 141 -12.42 4.01 2.83
C ASP A 141 -12.06 4.94 4.00
N LEU A 142 -12.91 5.94 4.31
CA LEU A 142 -12.69 6.88 5.42
C LEU A 142 -12.50 6.18 6.78
N VAL A 143 -13.08 5.00 6.99
CA VAL A 143 -12.87 4.22 8.23
C VAL A 143 -11.41 3.79 8.41
N GLN A 144 -10.63 3.65 7.33
CA GLN A 144 -9.20 3.33 7.39
C GLN A 144 -8.33 4.50 7.87
N LEU A 145 -8.86 5.71 8.02
CA LEU A 145 -8.18 6.82 8.70
C LEU A 145 -8.32 6.75 10.23
N GLY A 146 -9.08 5.76 10.74
CA GLY A 146 -9.29 5.50 12.15
C GLY A 146 -9.72 6.75 12.93
N THR A 147 -9.12 6.94 14.11
CA THR A 147 -9.47 8.02 15.03
C THR A 147 -9.09 9.42 14.55
N LEU A 148 -8.37 9.58 13.43
CA LEU A 148 -8.20 10.89 12.78
C LEU A 148 -9.52 11.34 12.15
N TYR A 149 -10.19 10.45 11.41
CA TYR A 149 -11.51 10.72 10.84
C TYR A 149 -12.60 10.76 11.91
N GLU A 150 -12.60 9.81 12.85
CA GLU A 150 -13.69 9.71 13.84
C GLU A 150 -13.87 10.97 14.70
N ASP A 151 -12.76 11.57 15.15
CA ASP A 151 -12.78 12.79 15.97
C ASP A 151 -13.07 14.06 15.14
N ASN A 152 -12.83 14.03 13.83
CA ASN A 152 -12.84 15.21 12.96
C ASN A 152 -13.86 15.13 11.81
N LYS A 153 -14.88 14.26 11.88
CA LYS A 153 -15.85 14.01 10.77
C LYS A 153 -16.38 15.28 10.10
N ARG A 154 -16.77 16.28 10.89
CA ARG A 154 -17.27 17.58 10.39
C ARG A 154 -16.27 18.30 9.49
N MET A 155 -14.96 18.19 9.76
CA MET A 155 -13.91 18.74 8.90
C MET A 155 -13.90 18.01 7.56
N PHE A 156 -13.86 16.68 7.58
CA PHE A 156 -13.90 15.81 6.39
C PHE A 156 -15.20 15.94 5.56
N GLU A 157 -16.32 16.34 6.18
CA GLU A 157 -17.59 16.66 5.49
C GLU A 157 -17.62 18.06 4.87
N SER A 158 -16.79 19.00 5.37
CA SER A 158 -16.85 20.43 5.01
C SER A 158 -15.73 20.90 4.09
N VAL A 159 -14.56 20.26 4.14
CA VAL A 159 -13.40 20.58 3.32
C VAL A 159 -13.41 19.70 2.07
N PRO A 160 -13.09 20.22 0.86
CA PRO A 160 -12.87 19.40 -0.33
C PRO A 160 -11.90 18.24 -0.06
N LEU A 161 -12.20 17.06 -0.61
CA LEU A 161 -11.42 15.85 -0.37
C LEU A 161 -10.94 15.23 -1.68
N LEU A 162 -9.62 15.17 -1.87
CA LEU A 162 -8.96 14.44 -2.94
C LEU A 162 -8.51 13.07 -2.40
N ASN A 163 -9.04 11.99 -2.95
CA ASN A 163 -8.59 10.63 -2.63
C ASN A 163 -7.68 10.11 -3.75
N ILE A 164 -6.47 9.67 -3.40
CA ILE A 164 -5.50 9.05 -4.31
C ILE A 164 -5.20 7.64 -3.75
N ASP A 165 -5.53 6.60 -4.51
CA ASP A 165 -5.50 5.22 -4.00
C ASP A 165 -5.44 4.20 -5.14
N HIS A 166 -4.94 2.99 -4.87
CA HIS A 166 -4.91 1.87 -5.82
C HIS A 166 -5.82 0.69 -5.42
N HIS A 167 -6.45 0.71 -4.24
CA HIS A 167 -7.26 -0.42 -3.79
C HIS A 167 -8.50 -0.68 -4.67
N SER A 168 -8.65 -1.90 -5.19
CA SER A 168 -9.83 -2.30 -5.99
C SER A 168 -11.17 -2.20 -5.25
N SER A 169 -11.12 -2.19 -3.90
CA SER A 169 -12.28 -2.06 -3.01
C SER A 169 -12.62 -0.62 -2.63
N ASN A 170 -11.90 0.37 -3.16
CA ASN A 170 -12.06 1.79 -2.83
C ASN A 170 -13.51 2.28 -3.04
N SER A 171 -14.07 2.96 -2.04
CA SER A 171 -15.47 3.43 -2.03
C SER A 171 -15.70 4.76 -2.76
N LYS A 172 -14.64 5.39 -3.26
CA LYS A 172 -14.62 6.68 -4.01
C LYS A 172 -15.28 7.82 -3.24
N PHE A 173 -14.94 7.90 -1.96
CA PHE A 173 -15.53 8.81 -0.97
C PHE A 173 -15.08 10.27 -1.12
N GLY A 174 -14.05 10.57 -1.90
CA GLY A 174 -13.58 11.94 -2.13
C GLY A 174 -14.52 12.76 -3.01
N THR A 175 -14.45 14.09 -2.88
CA THR A 175 -15.07 14.99 -3.86
C THR A 175 -14.35 14.95 -5.20
N THR A 176 -13.05 14.60 -5.19
CA THR A 176 -12.26 14.18 -6.36
C THR A 176 -11.57 12.86 -6.03
N ASN A 177 -11.53 11.92 -6.97
CA ASN A 177 -10.95 10.59 -6.76
C ASN A 177 -9.99 10.24 -7.91
N VAL A 178 -8.78 9.82 -7.57
CA VAL A 178 -7.73 9.32 -8.46
C VAL A 178 -7.46 7.88 -8.05
N VAL A 179 -8.24 6.96 -8.62
CA VAL A 179 -8.21 5.55 -8.24
C VAL A 179 -7.88 4.69 -9.44
N ASP A 180 -6.74 4.01 -9.39
CA ASP A 180 -6.28 3.09 -10.42
C ASP A 180 -5.95 1.72 -9.81
N ALA A 181 -6.85 0.76 -10.01
CA ALA A 181 -6.73 -0.59 -9.45
C ALA A 181 -5.86 -1.55 -10.29
N LEU A 182 -5.14 -1.03 -11.30
CA LEU A 182 -4.23 -1.81 -12.14
C LEU A 182 -2.75 -1.56 -11.81
N VAL A 183 -2.43 -0.48 -11.09
CA VAL A 183 -1.06 -0.20 -10.64
C VAL A 183 -0.72 -0.98 -9.37
N ALA A 184 0.56 -1.22 -9.15
CA ALA A 184 1.01 -2.03 -8.03
C ALA A 184 0.91 -1.31 -6.67
N ALA A 185 0.92 0.03 -6.66
CA ALA A 185 0.99 0.85 -5.45
C ALA A 185 0.47 2.29 -5.71
N THR A 186 -0.04 2.98 -4.69
CA THR A 186 -0.44 4.41 -4.74
C THR A 186 0.74 5.32 -5.10
N THR A 187 1.95 5.02 -4.64
CA THR A 187 3.18 5.72 -5.06
C THR A 187 3.43 5.68 -6.57
N GLN A 188 2.96 4.65 -7.29
CA GLN A 188 3.04 4.59 -8.75
C GLN A 188 2.10 5.62 -9.43
N ILE A 189 0.93 5.89 -8.83
CA ILE A 189 0.01 6.94 -9.29
C ILE A 189 0.65 8.33 -9.09
N LEU A 190 1.29 8.53 -7.92
CA LEU A 190 1.96 9.78 -7.59
C LEU A 190 3.18 10.04 -8.49
N LEU A 191 3.96 9.02 -8.84
CA LEU A 191 5.02 9.15 -9.86
C LEU A 191 4.45 9.69 -11.17
N GLY A 192 3.34 9.14 -11.69
CA GLY A 192 2.67 9.63 -12.89
C GLY A 192 2.23 11.10 -12.78
N LEU A 193 1.63 11.48 -11.65
CA LEU A 193 1.23 12.87 -11.38
C LEU A 193 2.44 13.83 -11.32
N PHE A 194 3.55 13.40 -10.72
CA PHE A 194 4.75 14.23 -10.60
C PHE A 194 5.47 14.37 -11.95
N LEU A 195 5.49 13.33 -12.78
CA LEU A 195 6.03 13.41 -14.15
C LEU A 195 5.19 14.34 -15.04
N GLU A 196 3.86 14.36 -14.89
CA GLU A 196 2.99 15.35 -15.56
C GLU A 196 3.33 16.78 -15.09
N LEU A 197 3.58 16.98 -13.78
CA LEU A 197 4.02 18.27 -13.23
C LEU A 197 5.39 18.70 -13.78
N GLU A 198 6.37 17.80 -13.90
CA GLU A 198 7.68 18.08 -14.53
C GLU A 198 7.51 18.44 -16.02
N SER A 199 6.63 17.74 -16.74
CA SER A 199 6.34 18.01 -18.15
C SER A 199 5.70 19.39 -18.36
N LEU A 200 4.90 19.87 -17.41
CA LEU A 200 4.24 21.17 -17.46
C LEU A 200 5.12 22.32 -16.97
N SER A 201 6.01 22.09 -16.01
CA SER A 201 6.94 23.11 -15.50
C SER A 201 8.21 23.25 -16.35
N GLY A 202 8.67 22.16 -16.98
CA GLY A 202 10.00 22.06 -17.58
C GLY A 202 11.14 21.89 -16.56
N GLU A 203 10.81 21.70 -15.28
CA GLU A 203 11.75 21.56 -14.17
C GLU A 203 11.65 20.16 -13.53
N ARG A 204 12.80 19.56 -13.20
CA ARG A 204 12.84 18.29 -12.47
C ARG A 204 12.58 18.53 -10.99
N ILE A 205 11.50 17.95 -10.48
CA ILE A 205 11.02 18.11 -9.09
C ILE A 205 11.22 16.84 -8.25
N ILE A 206 11.41 15.68 -8.87
CA ILE A 206 11.72 14.42 -8.17
C ILE A 206 13.24 14.31 -7.99
N ASP A 207 13.68 14.45 -6.73
CA ASP A 207 15.04 14.22 -6.25
C ASP A 207 15.21 12.82 -5.63
N GLU A 208 16.40 12.51 -5.11
CA GLU A 208 16.72 11.19 -4.55
C GLU A 208 15.88 10.81 -3.31
N ASP A 209 15.43 11.78 -2.52
CA ASP A 209 14.60 11.52 -1.34
C ASP A 209 13.16 11.20 -1.75
N ILE A 210 12.58 12.01 -2.64
CA ILE A 210 11.26 11.74 -3.23
C ILE A 210 11.29 10.41 -3.99
N ALA A 211 12.35 10.14 -4.75
CA ALA A 211 12.50 8.88 -5.47
C ALA A 211 12.62 7.67 -4.53
N THR A 212 13.33 7.81 -3.40
CA THR A 212 13.44 6.76 -2.37
C THR A 212 12.11 6.51 -1.67
N LEU A 213 11.34 7.55 -1.37
CA LEU A 213 9.98 7.44 -0.78
C LEU A 213 9.02 6.72 -1.73
N LEU A 214 8.95 7.13 -3.00
CA LEU A 214 8.11 6.49 -4.01
C LEU A 214 8.53 5.04 -4.28
N LEU A 215 9.84 4.75 -4.36
CA LEU A 215 10.32 3.38 -4.58
C LEU A 215 10.04 2.49 -3.36
N THR A 216 9.98 3.06 -2.15
CA THR A 216 9.65 2.29 -0.95
C THR A 216 8.25 1.73 -1.04
N GLY A 217 7.25 2.52 -1.45
CA GLY A 217 5.87 2.06 -1.63
C GLY A 217 5.74 0.91 -2.62
N ILE A 218 6.27 1.08 -3.83
CA ILE A 218 6.32 0.01 -4.85
C ILE A 218 7.01 -1.25 -4.30
N ILE A 219 8.12 -1.11 -3.58
CA ILE A 219 8.86 -2.25 -3.01
C ILE A 219 8.10 -2.93 -1.87
N THR A 220 7.43 -2.19 -0.98
CA THR A 220 6.64 -2.81 0.10
C THR A 220 5.43 -3.54 -0.47
N ASP A 221 4.67 -2.91 -1.35
CA ASP A 221 3.37 -3.45 -1.77
C ASP A 221 3.50 -4.62 -2.76
N THR A 222 4.56 -4.63 -3.59
CA THR A 222 4.90 -5.79 -4.43
C THR A 222 5.66 -6.90 -3.68
N GLY A 223 5.98 -6.72 -2.39
CA GLY A 223 6.85 -7.63 -1.64
C GLY A 223 8.24 -7.76 -2.26
N SER A 224 8.81 -6.65 -2.74
CA SER A 224 10.01 -6.60 -3.59
C SER A 224 9.84 -7.42 -4.88
N PHE A 225 8.77 -7.15 -5.63
CA PHE A 225 8.42 -7.76 -6.92
C PHE A 225 8.18 -9.29 -6.87
N GLN A 226 7.69 -9.79 -5.74
CA GLN A 226 7.38 -11.21 -5.51
C GLN A 226 5.88 -11.50 -5.47
N HIS A 227 5.04 -10.49 -5.25
CA HIS A 227 3.59 -10.61 -5.15
C HIS A 227 2.90 -10.49 -6.51
N SER A 228 1.66 -10.99 -6.62
CA SER A 228 0.93 -11.10 -7.89
C SER A 228 0.42 -9.77 -8.47
N ASN A 229 0.53 -8.66 -7.72
CA ASN A 229 0.33 -7.29 -8.19
C ASN A 229 1.54 -6.73 -8.97
N THR A 230 2.67 -7.46 -9.00
CA THR A 230 3.85 -7.10 -9.80
C THR A 230 3.51 -7.06 -11.30
N SER A 231 3.74 -5.92 -11.95
CA SER A 231 3.47 -5.67 -13.38
C SER A 231 4.72 -5.12 -14.10
N PRO A 232 4.75 -5.14 -15.46
CA PRO A 232 5.79 -4.44 -16.23
C PRO A 232 5.90 -2.96 -15.84
N ASP A 233 4.76 -2.28 -15.73
CA ASP A 233 4.65 -0.87 -15.37
C ASP A 233 5.28 -0.58 -13.99
N ALA A 234 5.20 -1.52 -13.04
CA ALA A 234 5.85 -1.41 -11.73
C ALA A 234 7.38 -1.53 -11.83
N PHE A 235 7.91 -2.34 -12.75
CA PHE A 235 9.35 -2.38 -13.05
C PHE A 235 9.82 -1.12 -13.80
N GLU A 236 9.01 -0.58 -14.72
CA GLU A 236 9.32 0.68 -15.40
C GLU A 236 9.34 1.86 -14.43
N ALA A 237 8.35 1.96 -13.54
CA ALA A 237 8.32 2.94 -12.45
C ALA A 237 9.55 2.79 -11.53
N ALA A 238 9.92 1.56 -11.16
CA ALA A 238 11.10 1.31 -10.35
C ALA A 238 12.41 1.69 -11.07
N ALA A 239 12.52 1.48 -12.39
CA ALA A 239 13.67 1.88 -13.18
C ALA A 239 13.80 3.41 -13.27
N GLU A 240 12.70 4.12 -13.50
CA GLU A 240 12.63 5.60 -13.48
C GLU A 240 13.07 6.16 -12.13
N LEU A 241 12.62 5.55 -11.02
CA LEU A 241 12.99 5.97 -9.68
C LEU A 241 14.47 5.68 -9.36
N LEU A 242 15.03 4.59 -9.88
CA LEU A 242 16.46 4.27 -9.77
C LEU A 242 17.33 5.26 -10.56
N ASP A 243 16.95 5.64 -11.78
CA ASP A 243 17.62 6.73 -12.53
C ASP A 243 17.53 8.07 -11.76
N ARG A 244 16.45 8.24 -10.99
CA ARG A 244 16.26 9.39 -10.10
C ARG A 244 17.01 9.32 -8.77
N GLY A 245 17.83 8.29 -8.55
CA GLY A 245 18.70 8.15 -7.39
C GLY A 245 18.07 7.45 -6.18
N ALA A 246 16.94 6.78 -6.34
CA ALA A 246 16.28 6.05 -5.26
C ALA A 246 17.22 5.01 -4.60
N ARG A 247 17.34 5.06 -3.27
CA ARG A 247 18.32 4.29 -2.49
C ARG A 247 17.87 2.85 -2.22
N GLN A 248 17.63 2.08 -3.28
CA GLN A 248 17.03 0.74 -3.21
C GLN A 248 17.70 -0.24 -2.24
N GLN A 249 19.03 -0.23 -2.11
CA GLN A 249 19.75 -1.09 -1.16
C GLN A 249 19.45 -0.74 0.31
N GLU A 250 19.19 0.53 0.60
CA GLU A 250 18.76 1.02 1.91
C GLU A 250 17.35 0.52 2.23
N ILE A 251 16.42 0.66 1.28
CA ILE A 251 15.03 0.16 1.38
C ILE A 251 15.04 -1.34 1.68
N ILE A 252 15.74 -2.16 0.87
CA ILE A 252 15.80 -3.61 1.07
C ILE A 252 16.46 -3.98 2.41
N LYS A 253 17.47 -3.21 2.84
CA LYS A 253 18.12 -3.42 4.13
C LYS A 253 17.13 -3.25 5.28
N HIS A 254 16.39 -2.15 5.31
CA HIS A 254 15.52 -1.78 6.44
C HIS A 254 14.13 -2.45 6.40
N VAL A 255 13.57 -2.72 5.23
CA VAL A 255 12.26 -3.39 5.10
C VAL A 255 12.38 -4.91 5.30
N PHE A 256 13.36 -5.56 4.65
CA PHE A 256 13.41 -7.03 4.62
C PHE A 256 14.54 -7.65 5.46
N LYS A 257 15.71 -6.99 5.54
CA LYS A 257 16.94 -7.59 6.09
C LYS A 257 17.28 -7.17 7.52
N THR A 258 16.61 -6.18 8.11
CA THR A 258 16.73 -5.87 9.55
C THR A 258 15.69 -6.62 10.38
N LYS A 259 16.17 -7.46 11.28
CA LYS A 259 15.41 -8.11 12.35
C LYS A 259 16.26 -8.02 13.62
N SER A 260 15.65 -7.85 14.79
CA SER A 260 16.43 -7.79 16.04
C SER A 260 17.05 -9.16 16.33
N LEU A 261 18.11 -9.20 17.14
CA LEU A 261 18.68 -10.47 17.58
C LEU A 261 17.68 -11.30 18.40
N ALA A 262 16.76 -10.64 19.10
CA ALA A 262 15.67 -11.32 19.82
C ALA A 262 14.67 -11.93 18.84
N THR A 263 14.24 -11.18 17.81
CA THR A 263 13.41 -11.66 16.71
C THR A 263 14.03 -12.89 16.05
N LEU A 264 15.33 -12.84 15.68
CA LEU A 264 16.03 -13.95 15.03
C LEU A 264 16.16 -15.19 15.92
N LYS A 265 16.38 -15.03 17.23
CA LYS A 265 16.37 -16.14 18.19
C LYS A 265 14.98 -16.76 18.33
N LEU A 266 13.93 -15.94 18.36
CA LEU A 266 12.54 -16.40 18.39
C LEU A 266 12.20 -17.18 17.12
N TRP A 267 12.54 -16.66 15.95
CA TRP A 267 12.40 -17.37 14.67
C TRP A 267 13.10 -18.73 14.73
N GLY A 268 14.38 -18.80 15.12
CA GLY A 268 15.11 -20.06 15.24
C GLY A 268 14.41 -21.09 16.15
N ARG A 269 13.85 -20.64 17.28
CA ARG A 269 13.05 -21.51 18.16
C ARG A 269 11.75 -21.99 17.50
N VAL A 270 10.96 -21.10 16.93
CA VAL A 270 9.65 -21.45 16.35
C VAL A 270 9.82 -22.34 15.12
N LEU A 271 10.84 -22.07 14.29
CA LEU A 271 11.18 -22.91 13.15
C LEU A 271 11.66 -24.31 13.58
N SER A 272 12.40 -24.43 14.70
CA SER A 272 12.79 -25.74 15.25
C SER A 272 11.62 -26.58 15.80
N LYS A 273 10.47 -25.96 16.06
CA LYS A 273 9.26 -26.61 16.58
C LYS A 273 8.23 -26.96 15.50
N ILE A 274 8.49 -26.64 14.24
CA ILE A 274 7.56 -26.93 13.13
C ILE A 274 7.16 -28.41 13.13
N GLN A 275 5.86 -28.65 13.02
CA GLN A 275 5.29 -29.95 12.75
C GLN A 275 4.46 -29.88 11.46
N TYR A 276 4.40 -31.00 10.73
CA TYR A 276 3.53 -31.19 9.58
C TYR A 276 2.67 -32.42 9.81
N ASP A 277 1.37 -32.29 9.53
CA ASP A 277 0.44 -33.41 9.49
C ASP A 277 0.19 -33.80 8.02
N ASP A 278 0.72 -34.94 7.57
CA ASP A 278 0.56 -35.43 6.20
C ASP A 278 -0.90 -35.77 5.84
N VAL A 279 -1.75 -36.12 6.83
CA VAL A 279 -3.14 -36.55 6.59
C VAL A 279 -4.05 -35.35 6.40
N SER A 280 -3.96 -34.41 7.33
CA SER A 280 -4.74 -33.18 7.35
C SER A 280 -4.08 -32.06 6.51
N ARG A 281 -2.84 -32.28 6.06
CA ARG A 281 -2.04 -31.42 5.17
C ARG A 281 -1.85 -30.00 5.73
N PHE A 282 -1.60 -29.86 7.03
CA PHE A 282 -1.33 -28.56 7.66
C PHE A 282 0.02 -28.52 8.37
N VAL A 283 0.62 -27.34 8.36
CA VAL A 283 1.82 -27.03 9.15
C VAL A 283 1.41 -26.28 10.41
N TYR A 284 2.06 -26.57 11.53
CA TYR A 284 1.89 -25.78 12.75
C TYR A 284 3.18 -25.57 13.53
N SER A 285 3.21 -24.49 14.31
CA SER A 285 4.21 -24.27 15.36
C SER A 285 3.62 -23.43 16.52
N THR A 286 4.37 -23.31 17.62
CA THR A 286 3.93 -22.63 18.85
C THR A 286 4.94 -21.62 19.38
N ILE A 287 4.43 -20.56 20.01
CA ILE A 287 5.18 -19.56 20.79
C ILE A 287 4.61 -19.55 22.21
N THR A 288 5.40 -19.97 23.18
CA THR A 288 5.05 -19.87 24.61
C THR A 288 5.58 -18.58 25.24
N GLN A 289 5.12 -18.23 26.43
CA GLN A 289 5.72 -17.14 27.20
C GLN A 289 7.20 -17.39 27.52
N GLN A 290 7.60 -18.65 27.73
CA GLN A 290 9.00 -19.01 27.96
C GLN A 290 9.87 -18.75 26.72
N ASP A 291 9.33 -18.91 25.51
CA ASP A 291 10.07 -18.57 24.28
C ASP A 291 10.36 -17.07 24.17
N LEU A 292 9.39 -16.23 24.53
CA LEU A 292 9.57 -14.78 24.55
C LEU A 292 10.62 -14.38 25.60
N GLN A 293 10.50 -14.90 26.82
CA GLN A 293 11.44 -14.64 27.93
C GLN A 293 12.88 -15.07 27.59
N ASP A 294 13.07 -16.30 27.10
CA ASP A 294 14.40 -16.86 26.82
C ASP A 294 15.11 -16.17 25.64
N THR A 295 14.35 -15.56 24.73
CA THR A 295 14.89 -14.88 23.55
C THR A 295 15.06 -13.37 23.76
N GLY A 296 14.37 -12.80 24.76
CA GLY A 296 14.24 -11.37 24.98
C GLY A 296 13.32 -10.70 23.95
N ALA A 297 12.44 -11.47 23.31
CA ALA A 297 11.55 -10.99 22.25
C ALA A 297 10.20 -10.56 22.81
N GLU A 298 9.60 -9.54 22.20
CA GLU A 298 8.32 -8.98 22.61
C GLU A 298 7.11 -9.65 21.92
N SER A 299 5.89 -9.22 22.27
CA SER A 299 4.67 -9.82 21.69
C SER A 299 4.42 -9.41 20.23
N ASN A 300 5.10 -8.38 19.73
CA ASN A 300 5.13 -7.90 18.34
C ASN A 300 6.16 -8.68 17.47
N ASP A 301 7.30 -9.12 18.04
CA ASP A 301 8.41 -9.84 17.37
C ASP A 301 8.03 -11.16 16.65
N SER A 302 6.79 -11.63 16.78
CA SER A 302 6.30 -12.79 16.00
C SER A 302 5.93 -12.45 14.55
N GLY A 303 6.04 -11.19 14.13
CA GLY A 303 5.82 -10.77 12.75
C GLY A 303 6.68 -11.52 11.73
N GLY A 304 6.12 -11.82 10.56
CA GLY A 304 6.77 -12.54 9.46
C GLY A 304 6.98 -14.05 9.67
N ILE A 305 6.91 -14.59 10.89
CA ILE A 305 7.12 -16.03 11.13
C ILE A 305 6.08 -16.87 10.39
N ILE A 306 4.80 -16.50 10.46
CA ILE A 306 3.73 -17.24 9.79
C ILE A 306 3.83 -17.16 8.27
N ASP A 307 4.39 -16.07 7.75
CA ASP A 307 4.55 -15.81 6.32
C ASP A 307 5.80 -16.54 5.77
N GLU A 308 6.85 -16.70 6.59
CA GLU A 308 7.99 -17.61 6.33
C GLU A 308 7.52 -19.07 6.27
N LEU A 309 6.68 -19.50 7.22
CA LEU A 309 6.07 -20.85 7.22
C LEU A 309 5.18 -21.06 5.99
N MET A 310 4.40 -20.05 5.60
CA MET A 310 3.52 -20.08 4.43
C MET A 310 4.32 -20.19 3.12
N SER A 311 5.38 -19.40 2.97
CA SER A 311 6.20 -19.36 1.76
C SER A 311 7.04 -20.63 1.54
N ASN A 312 7.49 -21.28 2.62
CA ASN A 312 8.43 -22.41 2.54
C ASN A 312 7.79 -23.79 2.74
N ALA A 313 6.47 -23.88 2.95
CA ALA A 313 5.76 -25.15 3.14
C ALA A 313 4.82 -25.52 1.95
N PRO A 314 5.36 -25.89 0.77
CA PRO A 314 4.55 -26.06 -0.46
C PRO A 314 3.54 -27.23 -0.41
N LYS A 315 3.55 -28.06 0.62
CA LYS A 315 2.56 -29.12 0.86
C LYS A 315 1.48 -28.74 1.89
N ALA A 316 1.54 -27.54 2.45
CA ALA A 316 0.57 -27.06 3.43
C ALA A 316 -0.64 -26.45 2.73
N GLU A 317 -1.82 -26.84 3.18
CA GLU A 317 -3.12 -26.26 2.81
C GLU A 317 -3.59 -25.24 3.84
N VAL A 318 -3.15 -25.45 5.09
CA VAL A 318 -3.37 -24.59 6.24
C VAL A 318 -2.04 -24.44 6.99
N VAL A 319 -1.74 -23.23 7.44
CA VAL A 319 -0.62 -22.94 8.34
C VAL A 319 -1.17 -22.33 9.62
N LEU A 320 -0.78 -22.89 10.77
CA LEU A 320 -1.19 -22.46 12.10
C LEU A 320 0.02 -21.98 12.93
N LEU A 321 -0.05 -20.78 13.48
CA LEU A 321 0.83 -20.33 14.54
C LEU A 321 0.01 -20.09 15.80
N LEU A 322 0.25 -20.88 16.85
CA LEU A 322 -0.33 -20.63 18.18
C LEU A 322 0.64 -19.77 19.00
N LYS A 323 0.08 -18.77 19.70
CA LYS A 323 0.84 -17.87 20.57
C LYS A 323 0.12 -17.72 21.90
N GLU A 324 0.85 -18.02 22.97
CA GLU A 324 0.42 -17.74 24.33
C GLU A 324 0.43 -16.22 24.55
N LYS A 325 -0.65 -15.68 25.13
CA LYS A 325 -0.76 -14.26 25.47
C LYS A 325 -0.52 -14.04 26.96
N GLU A 326 -1.11 -14.89 27.78
CA GLU A 326 -0.96 -14.98 29.24
C GLU A 326 -1.34 -16.42 29.67
N PRO A 327 -1.06 -16.86 30.90
CA PRO A 327 -1.33 -18.24 31.31
C PRO A 327 -2.82 -18.57 31.20
N GLY A 328 -3.16 -19.58 30.39
CA GLY A 328 -4.55 -19.96 30.12
C GLY A 328 -5.21 -19.22 28.96
N PHE A 329 -4.52 -18.33 28.24
CA PHE A 329 -5.06 -17.62 27.08
C PHE A 329 -4.12 -17.71 25.87
N VAL A 330 -4.59 -18.38 24.82
CA VAL A 330 -3.86 -18.64 23.58
C VAL A 330 -4.59 -17.99 22.41
N SER A 331 -3.85 -17.29 21.55
CA SER A 331 -4.32 -16.82 20.24
C SER A 331 -3.76 -17.71 19.13
N GLY A 332 -4.59 -18.07 18.16
CA GLY A 332 -4.17 -18.76 16.94
C GLY A 332 -4.27 -17.86 15.72
N SER A 333 -3.24 -17.88 14.88
CA SER A 333 -3.22 -17.23 13.57
C SER A 333 -3.17 -18.30 12.48
N LEU A 334 -4.05 -18.18 11.50
CA LEU A 334 -4.19 -19.11 10.38
C LEU A 334 -3.88 -18.42 9.04
N ARG A 335 -3.26 -19.17 8.13
CA ARG A 335 -3.10 -18.83 6.71
C ARG A 335 -3.48 -20.00 5.82
N ALA A 336 -4.04 -19.71 4.64
CA ALA A 336 -4.24 -20.69 3.56
C ALA A 336 -3.32 -20.33 2.38
N PRO A 337 -2.26 -21.12 2.07
CA PRO A 337 -1.34 -20.82 0.97
C PRO A 337 -2.01 -20.84 -0.41
N ASN A 338 -3.12 -21.56 -0.57
CA ASN A 338 -3.87 -21.66 -1.81
C ASN A 338 -5.40 -21.63 -1.53
N ASP A 339 -6.24 -22.04 -2.49
CA ASP A 339 -7.71 -21.90 -2.40
C ASP A 339 -8.49 -23.12 -1.91
N ILE A 340 -7.80 -24.20 -1.54
CA ILE A 340 -8.40 -25.47 -1.06
C ILE A 340 -9.04 -25.32 0.31
N ALA A 341 -8.41 -24.57 1.22
CA ALA A 341 -8.95 -24.26 2.54
C ALA A 341 -9.54 -22.84 2.60
N ASP A 342 -10.56 -22.66 3.44
CA ASP A 342 -11.02 -21.37 3.92
C ASP A 342 -10.73 -21.29 5.43
N VAL A 343 -9.70 -20.53 5.80
CA VAL A 343 -9.30 -20.44 7.23
C VAL A 343 -10.27 -19.62 8.07
N SER A 344 -11.19 -18.85 7.47
CA SER A 344 -12.25 -18.17 8.22
C SER A 344 -13.30 -19.16 8.73
N GLU A 345 -13.65 -20.18 7.93
CA GLU A 345 -14.52 -21.29 8.36
C GLU A 345 -13.87 -22.09 9.52
N ILE A 346 -12.56 -22.34 9.44
CA ILE A 346 -11.79 -23.00 10.52
C ILE A 346 -11.78 -22.15 11.79
N ALA A 347 -11.48 -20.85 11.68
CA ALA A 347 -11.44 -19.95 12.82
C ALA A 347 -12.82 -19.83 13.50
N ALA A 348 -13.90 -19.77 12.72
CA ALA A 348 -15.28 -19.69 13.24
C ALA A 348 -15.65 -20.90 14.12
N ARG A 349 -15.19 -22.12 13.77
CA ARG A 349 -15.36 -23.33 14.62
C ARG A 349 -14.69 -23.21 15.99
N MET A 350 -13.73 -22.30 16.15
CA MET A 350 -13.01 -22.00 17.40
C MET A 350 -13.37 -20.61 17.98
N GLY A 351 -14.51 -20.04 17.60
CA GLY A 351 -14.97 -18.73 18.09
C GLY A 351 -14.15 -17.53 17.57
N GLY A 352 -13.42 -17.71 16.47
CA GLY A 352 -12.67 -16.69 15.76
C GLY A 352 -13.35 -16.22 14.46
N GLY A 353 -12.56 -15.62 13.57
CA GLY A 353 -13.01 -15.13 12.27
C GLY A 353 -11.87 -14.50 11.45
N GLY A 354 -12.21 -13.95 10.29
CA GLY A 354 -11.27 -13.29 9.38
C GLY A 354 -11.67 -13.50 7.91
N HIS A 355 -10.68 -13.55 7.02
CA HIS A 355 -10.85 -13.75 5.59
C HIS A 355 -10.43 -15.17 5.17
N LYS A 356 -10.87 -15.60 3.98
CA LYS A 356 -10.59 -16.93 3.41
C LYS A 356 -9.10 -17.35 3.48
N LYS A 357 -8.19 -16.41 3.27
CA LYS A 357 -6.73 -16.62 3.25
C LYS A 357 -6.03 -16.37 4.59
N ALA A 358 -6.64 -15.59 5.48
CA ALA A 358 -6.03 -15.12 6.72
C ALA A 358 -7.09 -14.90 7.80
N ALA A 359 -7.02 -15.69 8.87
CA ALA A 359 -7.98 -15.66 9.97
C ALA A 359 -7.31 -15.87 11.33
N GLY A 360 -8.05 -15.63 12.41
CA GLY A 360 -7.54 -15.84 13.76
C GLY A 360 -8.62 -16.19 14.78
N PHE A 361 -8.22 -16.86 15.85
CA PHE A 361 -9.09 -17.32 16.92
C PHE A 361 -8.42 -17.16 18.29
N ARG A 362 -9.21 -17.31 19.36
CA ARG A 362 -8.78 -17.07 20.75
C ARG A 362 -9.39 -18.14 21.65
N ILE A 363 -8.53 -18.94 22.30
CA ILE A 363 -8.94 -19.97 23.27
C ILE A 363 -8.56 -19.48 24.67
N ARG A 364 -9.54 -19.43 25.57
CA ARG A 364 -9.37 -19.05 26.98
C ARG A 364 -9.56 -20.25 27.90
N GLU A 365 -9.07 -20.13 29.13
CA GLU A 365 -9.12 -21.16 30.17
C GLU A 365 -8.47 -22.48 29.74
N LYS A 366 -7.45 -22.39 28.88
CA LYS A 366 -6.72 -23.53 28.31
C LYS A 366 -5.22 -23.30 28.25
N SER A 367 -4.47 -24.33 28.63
CA SER A 367 -3.03 -24.42 28.41
C SER A 367 -2.68 -24.45 26.92
N MET A 368 -1.41 -24.17 26.58
CA MET A 368 -0.91 -24.26 25.20
C MET A 368 -1.18 -25.64 24.59
N ASP A 369 -0.94 -26.71 25.35
CA ASP A 369 -1.10 -28.09 24.86
C ASP A 369 -2.58 -28.44 24.60
N GLU A 370 -3.49 -28.04 25.50
CA GLU A 370 -4.93 -28.22 25.24
C GLU A 370 -5.42 -27.38 24.05
N ALA A 371 -4.96 -26.12 23.94
CA ALA A 371 -5.31 -25.26 22.82
C ALA A 371 -4.78 -25.82 21.48
N LEU A 372 -3.60 -26.44 21.50
CA LEU A 372 -3.02 -27.13 20.36
C LEU A 372 -3.83 -28.36 19.96
N GLU A 373 -4.22 -29.23 20.89
CA GLU A 373 -5.04 -30.40 20.57
C GLU A 373 -6.45 -30.02 20.08
N ILE A 374 -7.06 -28.96 20.62
CA ILE A 374 -8.30 -28.39 20.10
C ILE A 374 -8.11 -27.94 18.63
N ALA A 375 -7.08 -27.13 18.36
CA ALA A 375 -6.82 -26.61 17.02
C ALA A 375 -6.51 -27.72 16.00
N LYS A 376 -5.63 -28.67 16.37
CA LYS A 376 -5.30 -29.84 15.53
C LYS A 376 -6.55 -30.65 15.19
N LYS A 377 -7.41 -30.92 16.18
CA LYS A 377 -8.67 -31.66 15.97
C LYS A 377 -9.58 -30.91 14.99
N THR A 378 -9.85 -29.62 15.24
CA THR A 378 -10.75 -28.82 14.40
C THR A 378 -10.24 -28.67 12.96
N ILE A 379 -8.93 -28.47 12.77
CA ILE A 379 -8.32 -28.42 11.42
C ILE A 379 -8.44 -29.79 10.74
N SER A 380 -8.18 -30.89 11.46
CA SER A 380 -8.27 -32.24 10.89
C SER A 380 -9.69 -32.62 10.46
N GLU A 381 -10.70 -32.31 11.29
CA GLU A 381 -12.11 -32.50 10.96
C GLU A 381 -12.50 -31.69 9.71
N TYR A 382 -12.13 -30.40 9.66
CA TYR A 382 -12.37 -29.53 8.53
C TYR A 382 -11.69 -30.01 7.23
N MET A 383 -10.42 -30.40 7.32
CA MET A 383 -9.66 -30.83 6.15
C MET A 383 -10.15 -32.19 5.63
N ALA A 384 -10.60 -33.09 6.51
CA ALA A 384 -11.26 -34.33 6.10
C ALA A 384 -12.57 -34.06 5.33
N GLU A 385 -13.38 -33.09 5.76
CA GLU A 385 -14.59 -32.67 5.03
C GLU A 385 -14.25 -32.12 3.63
N LYS A 386 -13.25 -31.22 3.52
CA LYS A 386 -12.86 -30.63 2.23
C LYS A 386 -12.15 -31.62 1.29
N LEU A 387 -11.40 -32.58 1.83
CA LEU A 387 -10.67 -33.60 1.07
C LEU A 387 -11.53 -34.81 0.67
N SER A 388 -12.72 -34.94 1.25
CA SER A 388 -13.67 -35.97 0.87
C SER A 388 -14.09 -35.81 -0.61
N PRO A 389 -14.23 -36.91 -1.40
CA PRO A 389 -14.56 -36.83 -2.83
C PRO A 389 -15.84 -36.05 -3.19
N GLU A 390 -16.76 -35.90 -2.23
CA GLU A 390 -17.97 -35.10 -2.40
C GLU A 390 -17.74 -33.58 -2.30
N GLY A 391 -16.72 -33.15 -1.54
CA GLY A 391 -16.35 -31.73 -1.36
C GLY A 391 -15.80 -31.08 -2.63
N THR A 392 -15.27 -31.88 -3.57
CA THR A 392 -14.77 -31.42 -4.88
C THR A 392 -15.86 -31.05 -5.90
N LYS A 393 -17.15 -31.18 -5.59
CA LYS A 393 -18.23 -30.70 -6.46
C LYS A 393 -18.31 -29.17 -6.41
N LYS A 394 -17.64 -28.49 -7.36
CA LYS A 394 -17.91 -27.08 -7.69
C LYS A 394 -19.43 -26.86 -7.81
N PRO A 395 -19.99 -25.76 -7.27
CA PRO A 395 -21.40 -25.45 -7.49
C PRO A 395 -21.65 -25.24 -8.98
N GLN A 396 -22.49 -26.11 -9.57
CA GLN A 396 -23.05 -25.82 -10.89
C GLN A 396 -23.97 -24.62 -10.74
N ILE A 397 -23.59 -23.47 -11.31
CA ILE A 397 -24.49 -22.33 -11.47
C ILE A 397 -25.53 -22.71 -12.55
N THR A 398 -26.54 -23.47 -12.15
CA THR A 398 -27.75 -23.62 -12.96
C THR A 398 -28.62 -22.38 -12.71
N HIS A 399 -28.57 -21.41 -13.63
CA HIS A 399 -29.57 -20.35 -13.67
C HIS A 399 -30.98 -20.98 -13.81
N LYS A 400 -31.74 -21.00 -12.72
CA LYS A 400 -33.20 -21.12 -12.75
C LYS A 400 -33.79 -20.05 -11.85
N LEU A 401 -34.48 -19.12 -12.51
CA LEU A 401 -35.21 -18.03 -11.88
C LEU A 401 -36.30 -18.55 -10.93
N PHE A 402 -36.58 -17.75 -9.91
CA PHE A 402 -37.47 -17.99 -8.78
C PHE A 402 -38.85 -18.57 -9.13
N PRO A 403 -39.38 -19.49 -8.29
CA PRO A 403 -40.81 -19.67 -8.14
C PRO A 403 -41.34 -19.04 -6.84
N ASN A 404 -42.35 -18.17 -7.01
CA ASN A 404 -43.47 -17.94 -6.08
C ASN A 404 -43.18 -17.28 -4.70
N LEU A 405 -43.34 -15.95 -4.66
CA LEU A 405 -43.88 -15.27 -3.47
C LEU A 405 -45.37 -14.94 -3.72
N ILE A 406 -46.25 -15.39 -2.83
CA ILE A 406 -47.71 -15.21 -2.95
C ILE A 406 -48.14 -13.93 -2.21
N VAL A 407 -48.82 -13.02 -2.92
CA VAL A 407 -49.62 -11.93 -2.31
C VAL A 407 -51.01 -11.93 -2.96
N LYS A 408 -52.06 -11.66 -2.17
CA LYS A 408 -53.48 -11.92 -2.48
C LYS A 408 -54.15 -10.80 -3.35
N PRO A 409 -55.30 -11.09 -4.00
CA PRO A 409 -55.87 -10.24 -5.06
C PRO A 409 -57.02 -9.29 -4.63
N ASN A 410 -57.40 -8.44 -5.61
CA ASN A 410 -58.52 -7.46 -5.73
C ASN A 410 -58.04 -5.98 -5.72
N ALA A 411 -58.57 -5.07 -6.55
CA ALA A 411 -59.82 -5.10 -7.33
C ALA A 411 -59.74 -4.48 -8.74
N SER A 412 -60.75 -4.79 -9.53
CA SER A 412 -61.09 -4.43 -10.93
C SER A 412 -61.22 -2.93 -11.29
N ILE A 413 -60.75 -2.55 -12.49
CA ILE A 413 -61.23 -1.44 -13.36
C ILE A 413 -61.08 -1.90 -14.85
N PRO A 414 -61.98 -1.55 -15.81
CA PRO A 414 -62.09 -2.25 -17.10
C PRO A 414 -61.31 -1.64 -18.30
N ALA A 415 -61.23 -2.43 -19.39
CA ALA A 415 -60.73 -2.09 -20.73
C ALA A 415 -61.77 -1.30 -21.58
N PRO A 416 -61.60 -0.99 -22.90
CA PRO A 416 -60.43 -1.20 -23.80
C PRO A 416 -60.08 0.02 -24.69
N SER A 417 -59.04 -0.07 -25.54
CA SER A 417 -59.05 0.36 -26.96
C SER A 417 -57.75 0.01 -27.71
N GLU A 418 -57.81 0.05 -29.04
CA GLU A 418 -56.85 -0.50 -30.01
C GLU A 418 -55.65 0.43 -30.29
N GLY A 419 -54.52 -0.13 -30.77
CA GLY A 419 -53.51 0.66 -31.47
C GLY A 419 -52.08 0.10 -31.51
N GLY A 420 -51.70 -0.55 -32.62
CA GLY A 420 -50.34 -0.43 -33.17
C GLY A 420 -49.24 -1.39 -32.69
N GLU A 421 -49.41 -2.70 -32.83
CA GLU A 421 -48.25 -3.59 -33.04
C GLU A 421 -47.76 -3.47 -34.49
N ASP A 422 -46.95 -2.45 -34.80
CA ASP A 422 -46.15 -2.44 -36.03
C ASP A 422 -45.02 -1.39 -35.98
N MET A 423 -43.93 -1.70 -35.26
CA MET A 423 -42.59 -1.09 -35.42
C MET A 423 -41.60 -1.71 -34.41
N LEU A 424 -41.08 -2.91 -34.70
CA LEU A 424 -39.78 -3.40 -34.16
C LEU A 424 -39.27 -4.74 -34.77
N LEU A 425 -39.75 -5.17 -35.94
CA LEU A 425 -39.31 -6.42 -36.59
C LEU A 425 -38.75 -6.30 -38.03
N GLU A 426 -38.58 -5.08 -38.55
CA GLU A 426 -38.02 -4.81 -39.90
C GLU A 426 -36.58 -4.25 -39.88
N HIS A 427 -35.90 -4.19 -38.72
CA HIS A 427 -34.53 -3.64 -38.62
C HIS A 427 -33.42 -4.70 -38.44
N PHE A 428 -33.75 -5.99 -38.34
CA PHE A 428 -32.76 -7.08 -38.12
C PHE A 428 -32.63 -8.08 -39.27
N LYS A 429 -33.17 -7.76 -40.47
CA LYS A 429 -33.01 -8.58 -41.69
C LYS A 429 -32.84 -7.74 -42.97
N LYS A 430 -31.67 -7.12 -43.13
CA LYS A 430 -31.08 -6.75 -44.43
C LYS A 430 -29.56 -6.61 -44.27
N GLN A 431 -28.84 -6.84 -45.37
CA GLN A 431 -27.37 -6.75 -45.51
C GLN A 431 -26.54 -7.89 -44.88
N GLN A 432 -26.65 -9.06 -45.52
CA GLN A 432 -25.47 -9.92 -45.70
C GLN A 432 -24.49 -9.24 -46.68
N THR A 433 -23.21 -9.15 -46.33
CA THR A 433 -22.09 -9.18 -47.29
C THR A 433 -20.81 -9.62 -46.57
N THR A 434 -20.16 -10.67 -47.08
CA THR A 434 -18.77 -11.04 -46.78
C THR A 434 -17.80 -10.25 -47.65
N PRO A 435 -16.58 -10.02 -47.16
CA PRO A 435 -15.38 -10.69 -47.73
C PRO A 435 -14.48 -11.17 -46.57
N GLU A 436 -13.40 -11.94 -46.68
CA GLU A 436 -12.72 -12.86 -47.61
C GLU A 436 -11.61 -13.49 -46.73
N LYS A 437 -11.05 -14.64 -47.13
CA LYS A 437 -9.82 -15.18 -46.54
C LYS A 437 -8.73 -15.14 -47.59
N ASP A 438 -7.47 -14.99 -47.18
CA ASP A 438 -6.37 -15.70 -47.85
C ASP A 438 -5.21 -16.05 -46.91
N PRO A 439 -4.43 -17.12 -47.17
CA PRO A 439 -3.43 -17.67 -46.23
C PRO A 439 -1.98 -17.63 -46.75
N ILE A 440 -0.99 -17.62 -45.84
CA ILE A 440 0.40 -18.06 -46.09
C ILE A 440 0.89 -18.74 -44.79
N GLU A 441 0.81 -20.07 -44.67
CA GLU A 441 1.80 -21.12 -45.07
C GLU A 441 3.05 -21.24 -44.18
N GLU A 442 3.17 -22.39 -43.52
CA GLU A 442 4.36 -22.89 -42.82
C GLU A 442 5.44 -23.35 -43.83
N LYS A 443 6.73 -23.25 -43.48
CA LYS A 443 7.75 -24.19 -44.00
C LYS A 443 8.73 -24.64 -42.92
N ALA A 444 9.15 -25.90 -43.06
CA ALA A 444 9.80 -26.69 -42.03
C ALA A 444 11.34 -26.72 -42.13
N VAL A 445 11.97 -26.82 -40.96
CA VAL A 445 12.96 -27.84 -40.54
C VAL A 445 13.95 -28.45 -41.57
N HIS A 446 15.22 -28.46 -41.15
CA HIS A 446 16.41 -29.21 -41.64
C HIS A 446 17.07 -28.81 -42.98
N PHE A 447 18.36 -28.44 -42.91
CA PHE A 447 19.46 -29.24 -43.50
C PHE A 447 20.83 -28.93 -42.82
N PHE A 448 21.92 -29.54 -43.31
CA PHE A 448 23.13 -29.93 -42.55
C PHE A 448 24.33 -28.96 -42.54
N GLN A 449 25.26 -29.33 -41.66
CA GLN A 449 26.65 -28.95 -41.38
C GLN A 449 27.59 -28.52 -42.54
N ASP A 450 28.64 -27.78 -42.12
CA ASP A 450 30.05 -27.72 -42.58
C ASP A 450 30.40 -27.57 -44.08
N LYS A 451 31.14 -26.51 -44.44
CA LYS A 451 32.62 -26.53 -44.65
C LYS A 451 33.18 -25.28 -45.38
N ASP A 452 34.46 -25.00 -45.11
CA ASP A 452 35.49 -24.28 -45.91
C ASP A 452 35.10 -22.94 -46.60
N GLY A 453 35.83 -21.82 -46.51
CA GLY A 453 37.16 -21.57 -45.95
C GLY A 453 38.08 -20.83 -46.94
N GLN A 454 38.15 -19.49 -46.88
CA GLN A 454 39.33 -18.67 -47.23
C GLN A 454 39.11 -17.15 -46.98
N ALA A 455 40.21 -16.45 -46.64
CA ALA A 455 40.22 -15.04 -46.23
C ALA A 455 40.52 -14.06 -47.38
N PRO A 456 40.53 -12.75 -47.10
CA PRO A 456 41.80 -12.02 -47.29
C PRO A 456 42.26 -11.20 -46.07
N VAL A 457 43.53 -10.81 -46.09
CA VAL A 457 44.34 -10.18 -45.02
C VAL A 457 45.14 -9.04 -45.71
N ALA A 458 45.46 -7.87 -45.14
CA ALA A 458 45.80 -7.43 -43.78
C ALA A 458 45.39 -5.93 -43.57
N PRO A 459 45.91 -5.14 -42.59
CA PRO A 459 46.69 -5.46 -41.37
C PRO A 459 46.31 -4.67 -40.08
N GLY A 460 46.73 -5.21 -38.92
CA GLY A 460 47.52 -4.40 -37.97
C GLY A 460 46.85 -3.74 -36.76
N ALA A 461 46.70 -4.49 -35.67
CA ALA A 461 47.00 -4.01 -34.31
C ALA A 461 47.38 -5.20 -33.41
N THR A 462 48.43 -5.07 -32.62
CA THR A 462 48.97 -6.11 -31.73
C THR A 462 48.41 -5.97 -30.32
N GLU A 463 47.94 -7.07 -29.72
CA GLU A 463 48.28 -7.52 -28.36
C GLU A 463 47.57 -8.84 -28.01
N ALA A 464 48.17 -9.65 -27.13
CA ALA A 464 47.64 -10.94 -26.70
C ALA A 464 46.92 -10.81 -25.35
N PRO A 465 45.82 -11.57 -25.10
CA PRO A 465 45.07 -11.45 -23.86
C PRO A 465 45.88 -12.00 -22.68
N GLN A 466 46.11 -11.16 -21.67
CA GLN A 466 46.67 -11.58 -20.39
C GLN A 466 45.63 -12.37 -19.59
N THR A 467 46.08 -13.45 -18.96
CA THR A 467 45.28 -14.23 -18.01
C THR A 467 44.94 -13.37 -16.79
N PRO A 468 43.71 -13.39 -16.25
CA PRO A 468 43.38 -12.66 -15.03
C PRO A 468 44.22 -13.19 -13.85
N PRO A 469 44.62 -12.33 -12.90
CA PRO A 469 45.37 -12.76 -11.73
C PRO A 469 44.53 -13.69 -10.84
N GLN A 470 45.15 -14.74 -10.32
CA GLN A 470 44.52 -15.61 -9.33
C GLN A 470 44.32 -14.86 -8.01
N GLU A 471 43.17 -15.04 -7.37
CA GLU A 471 42.91 -14.50 -6.04
C GLU A 471 43.83 -15.14 -5.00
N PRO A 472 44.34 -14.38 -4.00
CA PRO A 472 45.22 -14.91 -2.97
C PRO A 472 44.49 -15.93 -2.11
N THR A 473 45.18 -17.03 -1.79
CA THR A 473 44.62 -18.05 -0.91
C THR A 473 44.59 -17.58 0.54
N VAL A 474 43.78 -18.23 1.38
CA VAL A 474 43.73 -17.94 2.83
C VAL A 474 45.12 -18.04 3.49
N GLY A 475 46.02 -18.89 2.96
CA GLY A 475 47.40 -18.99 3.43
C GLY A 475 48.28 -17.79 3.06
N ASP A 476 48.01 -17.11 1.95
CA ASP A 476 48.76 -15.93 1.51
C ASP A 476 48.42 -14.70 2.37
N VAL A 477 47.14 -14.55 2.71
CA VAL A 477 46.64 -13.48 3.61
C VAL A 477 47.22 -13.64 5.02
N LEU A 478 47.27 -14.86 5.55
CA LEU A 478 47.86 -15.13 6.87
C LEU A 478 49.36 -14.84 6.91
N ASN A 479 50.11 -15.20 5.87
CA ASN A 479 51.54 -14.89 5.76
C ASN A 479 51.83 -13.38 5.62
N GLN A 480 50.92 -12.58 5.06
CA GLN A 480 51.05 -11.11 5.07
C GLN A 480 50.79 -10.52 6.45
N LEU A 481 49.85 -11.07 7.22
CA LEU A 481 49.54 -10.60 8.57
C LEU A 481 50.67 -10.88 9.58
N GLU A 482 51.44 -11.97 9.41
CA GLU A 482 52.63 -12.23 10.24
C GLU A 482 53.83 -11.34 9.87
N LYS A 483 54.01 -11.00 8.59
CA LYS A 483 55.09 -10.10 8.14
C LYS A 483 54.90 -8.63 8.53
N ASN A 484 53.67 -8.20 8.83
CA ASN A 484 53.35 -6.84 9.26
C ASN A 484 53.39 -6.66 10.80
N ARG A 485 54.05 -7.57 11.53
CA ARG A 485 54.14 -7.58 13.01
C ARG A 485 55.56 -7.48 13.59
N THR A 486 56.53 -7.03 12.80
CA THR A 486 57.90 -6.68 13.21
C THR A 486 58.21 -5.22 12.94
#